data_AF-A0A937PDG1-F1
#
_entry.id   AF-A0A937PDG1-F1
#
_cell.length_a   1.000
_cell.length_b   1.000
_cell.length_c   1.000
_cell.angle_alpha   90.00
_cell.angle_beta   90.00
_cell.angle_gamma   90.00
#
_symmetry.space_group_name_H-M   'P 1'
#
loop_
_entity.id
_entity.type
_entity.pdbx_description
1 polymer ?
#
loop_
_entity_poly.entity_id
_entity_poly.type
_entity_poly.pdbx_seq_one_letter_code
_entity_poly.pdbx_strand_id
1 'polypeptide(L)'
;MTELGAYYALGKCGRFVPVRLKTHTDIASGLRAVCEQNGIKYGAIDGIGNVRQLTYQLLVPDSRAKHGVRLDEPQVIPGPLELLNLKGVIFQSEKGETLIHLHGIFS
;
A
#
# COMPACT_ATOMS: atom_id res chain seq x y z
N MET A 1 0.44 -2.52 -41.71
CA MET A 1 0.55 -2.16 -40.29
C MET A 1 0.34 -3.44 -39.51
N THR A 2 1.33 -3.86 -38.73
CA THR A 2 1.22 -5.04 -37.86
C THR A 2 0.12 -4.81 -36.82
N GLU A 3 -0.76 -5.80 -36.66
CA GLU A 3 -1.83 -5.77 -35.66
C GLU A 3 -1.19 -5.63 -34.27
N LEU A 4 -1.64 -4.63 -33.49
CA LEU A 4 -1.28 -4.53 -32.07
C LEU A 4 -1.86 -5.78 -31.39
N GLY A 5 -1.02 -6.73 -30.98
CA GLY A 5 -1.42 -7.95 -30.28
C GLY A 5 -1.93 -7.70 -28.85
N ALA A 6 -2.78 -6.69 -28.65
CA ALA A 6 -3.34 -6.30 -27.37
C ALA A 6 -4.74 -5.68 -27.52
N TYR A 7 -5.68 -6.11 -26.67
CA TYR A 7 -6.91 -5.37 -26.43
C TYR A 7 -6.62 -4.22 -25.44
N TYR A 8 -6.97 -3.00 -25.81
CA TYR A 8 -6.74 -1.83 -24.97
C TYR A 8 -7.94 -0.87 -24.99
N ALA A 9 -8.06 -0.08 -23.92
CA ALA A 9 -8.99 1.04 -23.84
C ALA A 9 -8.24 2.26 -23.31
N LEU A 10 -8.54 3.44 -23.85
CA LEU A 10 -7.99 4.69 -23.36
C LEU A 10 -8.83 5.18 -22.17
N GLY A 11 -8.15 5.48 -21.07
CA GLY A 11 -8.74 6.11 -19.89
C GLY A 11 -8.20 7.53 -19.70
N LYS A 12 -8.86 8.29 -18.83
CA LYS A 12 -8.30 9.54 -18.29
C LYS A 12 -7.80 9.25 -16.87
N CYS A 13 -6.64 9.78 -16.51
CA CYS A 13 -6.21 9.77 -15.11
C CYS A 13 -7.18 10.61 -14.27
N GLY A 14 -7.53 10.10 -13.08
CA GLY A 14 -8.27 10.83 -12.08
C GLY A 14 -7.41 11.91 -11.39
N ARG A 15 -7.78 12.25 -10.15
CA ARG A 15 -7.02 13.19 -9.32
C ARG A 15 -5.64 12.64 -8.98
N PHE A 16 -4.59 13.45 -9.13
CA PHE A 16 -3.24 13.16 -8.66
C PHE A 16 -2.93 13.97 -7.40
N VAL A 17 -2.40 13.32 -6.35
CA VAL A 17 -2.13 13.96 -5.06
C VAL A 17 -0.67 13.68 -4.68
N PRO A 18 0.25 14.65 -4.87
CA PRO A 18 1.62 14.48 -4.43
C PRO A 18 1.69 14.54 -2.90
N VAL A 19 2.31 13.52 -2.28
CA VAL A 19 2.43 13.42 -0.82
C VAL A 19 3.90 13.32 -0.45
N ARG A 20 4.34 14.21 0.45
CA ARG A 20 5.60 14.07 1.18
C ARG A 20 5.28 13.92 2.66
N LEU A 21 5.47 12.73 3.20
CA LEU A 21 5.31 12.49 4.63
C LEU A 21 6.40 13.23 5.42
N LYS A 22 6.04 13.73 6.59
CA LYS A 22 7.01 14.33 7.52
C LYS A 22 7.87 13.23 8.14
N THR A 23 9.09 13.59 8.52
CA THR A 23 9.96 12.70 9.31
C THR A 23 9.22 12.20 10.56
N HIS A 24 9.46 10.94 10.94
CA HIS A 24 8.80 10.27 12.06
C HIS A 24 7.29 9.99 11.88
N THR A 25 6.79 10.04 10.64
CA THR A 25 5.43 9.60 10.31
C THR A 25 5.47 8.15 9.83
N ASP A 26 4.61 7.30 10.39
CA ASP A 26 4.39 5.96 9.83
C ASP A 26 3.71 6.07 8.45
N ILE A 27 4.19 5.28 7.49
CA ILE A 27 3.76 5.39 6.09
C ILE A 27 2.27 5.09 5.96
N ALA A 28 1.81 4.03 6.61
CA ALA A 28 0.44 3.57 6.47
C ALA A 28 -0.56 4.59 7.05
N SER A 29 -0.40 4.94 8.32
CA SER A 29 -1.25 5.92 8.99
C SER A 29 -1.16 7.31 8.36
N GLY A 30 0.03 7.74 7.91
CA GLY A 30 0.23 9.01 7.24
C GLY A 30 -0.54 9.11 5.91
N LEU A 31 -0.45 8.09 5.06
CA LEU A 31 -1.19 8.05 3.79
C LEU A 31 -2.70 7.94 4.02
N ARG A 32 -3.13 7.15 5.00
CA ARG A 32 -4.54 7.05 5.38
C ARG A 32 -5.10 8.41 5.80
N ALA A 33 -4.38 9.17 6.64
CA ALA A 33 -4.80 10.50 7.07
C ALA A 33 -4.94 11.48 5.89
N VAL A 34 -4.02 11.44 4.93
CA VAL A 34 -4.13 12.24 3.69
C VAL A 34 -5.40 11.88 2.92
N CYS A 35 -5.73 10.59 2.81
CA CYS A 35 -6.92 10.13 2.11
C CYS A 35 -8.20 10.63 2.80
N GLU A 36 -8.30 10.45 4.12
CA GLU A 36 -9.45 10.86 4.92
C GLU A 36 -9.68 12.37 4.84
N GLN A 37 -8.63 13.19 4.98
CA GLN A 37 -8.72 14.65 4.89
C GLN A 37 -9.14 15.17 3.51
N ASN A 38 -8.89 14.39 2.45
CA ASN A 38 -9.18 14.77 1.07
C ASN A 38 -10.41 14.07 0.47
N GLY A 39 -11.12 13.25 1.26
CA GLY A 39 -12.26 12.47 0.79
C GLY A 39 -11.88 11.42 -0.27
N ILE A 40 -10.65 10.90 -0.25
CA ILE A 40 -10.18 9.90 -1.21
C ILE A 40 -10.62 8.52 -0.73
N LYS A 41 -11.61 7.95 -1.40
CA LYS A 41 -12.17 6.63 -1.04
C LYS A 41 -11.48 5.46 -1.75
N TYR A 42 -10.97 5.71 -2.95
CA TYR A 42 -10.37 4.71 -3.84
C TYR A 42 -9.20 5.31 -4.60
N GLY A 43 -8.17 4.50 -4.85
CA GLY A 43 -7.02 4.95 -5.61
C GLY A 43 -5.86 3.97 -5.55
N ALA A 44 -4.82 4.28 -6.32
CA ALA A 44 -3.54 3.58 -6.28
C ALA A 44 -2.50 4.46 -5.56
N ILE A 45 -1.58 3.81 -4.86
CA ILE A 45 -0.43 4.43 -4.20
C ILE A 45 0.82 3.97 -4.95
N ASP A 46 1.68 4.93 -5.26
CA ASP A 46 3.03 4.69 -5.78
C ASP A 46 4.01 5.65 -5.10
N GLY A 47 5.18 5.16 -4.71
CA GLY A 47 6.13 5.98 -3.97
C GLY A 47 7.50 5.34 -3.76
N ILE A 48 8.40 6.17 -3.25
CA ILE A 48 9.77 5.82 -2.85
C ILE A 48 10.11 6.60 -1.57
N GLY A 49 11.15 6.19 -0.85
CA GLY A 49 11.63 6.95 0.30
C GLY A 49 12.56 6.18 1.21
N ASN A 50 12.54 6.53 2.48
CA ASN A 50 13.39 5.94 3.52
C ASN A 50 12.60 5.67 4.78
N VAL A 51 12.81 4.51 5.40
CA VAL A 51 12.22 4.16 6.70
C VAL A 51 13.29 3.91 7.74
N ARG A 52 12.96 4.20 9.00
CA ARG A 52 13.84 3.92 10.15
C ARG A 52 13.63 2.54 10.74
N GLN A 53 12.52 1.89 10.37
CA GLN A 53 12.13 0.56 10.79
C GLN A 53 11.07 0.06 9.80
N LEU A 54 11.11 -1.23 9.50
CA LEU A 54 10.05 -1.93 8.79
C LEU A 54 9.46 -2.99 9.72
N THR A 55 8.13 -3.03 9.83
CA THR A 55 7.41 -4.14 10.45
C THR A 55 6.52 -4.79 9.40
N TYR A 56 6.61 -6.11 9.23
CA TYR A 56 5.77 -6.85 8.30
C TYR A 56 5.30 -8.18 8.89
N GLN A 57 4.23 -8.72 8.32
CA GLN A 57 3.69 -10.03 8.67
C GLN A 57 3.47 -10.83 7.40
N LEU A 58 3.70 -12.15 7.48
CA LEU A 58 3.44 -13.08 6.39
C LEU A 58 2.20 -13.91 6.72
N LEU A 59 1.47 -14.31 5.67
CA LEU A 59 0.43 -15.32 5.80
C LEU A 59 1.09 -16.70 5.86
N VAL A 60 0.80 -17.45 6.91
CA VAL A 60 1.27 -18.81 7.13
C VAL A 60 0.08 -19.77 7.16
N PRO A 61 0.22 -21.02 6.68
CA PRO A 61 -0.84 -22.01 6.76
C PRO A 61 -1.30 -22.25 8.20
N ASP A 62 -2.60 -22.30 8.41
CA ASP A 62 -3.24 -22.66 9.67
C ASP A 62 -4.56 -23.37 9.42
N SER A 63 -4.58 -24.68 9.65
CA SER A 63 -5.76 -25.53 9.45
C SER A 63 -6.93 -25.21 10.39
N ARG A 64 -6.69 -24.44 11.46
CA ARG A 64 -7.73 -23.99 12.40
C ARG A 64 -8.35 -22.66 11.98
N ALA A 65 -7.71 -21.90 11.10
CA ALA A 65 -8.21 -20.63 10.62
C ALA A 65 -9.30 -20.82 9.57
N LYS A 66 -10.32 -19.95 9.59
CA LYS A 66 -11.46 -19.99 8.64
C LYS A 66 -11.04 -20.05 7.17
N HIS A 67 -9.91 -19.41 6.83
CA HIS A 67 -9.40 -19.32 5.46
C HIS A 67 -8.17 -20.22 5.23
N GLY A 68 -7.85 -21.12 6.16
CA GLY A 68 -6.68 -22.00 6.07
C GLY A 68 -5.33 -21.30 6.25
N VAL A 69 -5.33 -20.00 6.57
CA VAL A 69 -4.14 -19.18 6.79
C VAL A 69 -4.36 -18.21 7.95
N ARG A 70 -3.27 -17.84 8.62
CA ARG A 70 -3.21 -16.78 9.63
C ARG A 70 -2.03 -15.85 9.36
N LEU A 71 -2.04 -14.66 9.95
CA LEU A 71 -0.83 -13.85 10.02
C LEU A 71 0.13 -14.47 11.04
N ASP A 72 1.41 -14.49 10.70
CA ASP A 72 2.47 -14.84 11.64
C ASP A 72 2.83 -13.65 12.57
N GLU A 73 3.70 -13.90 13.54
CA GLU A 73 4.20 -12.86 14.43
C GLU A 73 4.90 -11.74 13.65
N PRO A 74 4.67 -10.45 14.02
CA PRO A 74 5.31 -9.32 13.37
C PRO A 74 6.84 -9.44 13.36
N GLN A 75 7.42 -9.37 12.17
CA GLN A 75 8.87 -9.32 11.98
C GLN A 75 9.29 -7.86 11.92
N VAL A 76 10.30 -7.49 12.71
CA VAL A 76 10.84 -6.13 12.78
C VAL A 76 12.23 -6.10 12.19
N ILE A 77 12.44 -5.24 11.20
CA ILE A 77 13.75 -4.95 10.61
C ILE A 77 14.13 -3.52 11.02
N PRO A 78 15.19 -3.33 11.82
CA PRO A 78 15.70 -2.01 12.14
C PRO A 78 16.33 -1.36 10.89
N GLY A 79 16.14 -0.06 10.72
CA GLY A 79 16.70 0.70 9.61
C GLY A 79 18.06 1.33 9.88
N PRO A 80 18.50 2.26 9.01
CA PRO A 80 17.75 2.79 7.87
C PRO A 80 17.56 1.75 6.75
N LEU A 81 16.39 1.75 6.13
CA LEU A 81 16.11 0.97 4.92
C LEU A 81 15.63 1.91 3.82
N GLU A 82 16.19 1.74 2.62
CA GLU A 82 15.73 2.45 1.43
C GLU A 82 14.47 1.76 0.91
N LEU A 83 13.37 2.50 0.83
CA LEU A 83 12.12 2.05 0.21
C LEU A 83 12.20 2.34 -1.29
N LEU A 84 12.68 1.35 -2.03
CA LEU A 84 12.92 1.42 -3.48
C LEU A 84 11.62 1.50 -4.28
N ASN A 85 10.56 0.86 -3.80
CA ASN A 85 9.24 0.97 -4.38
C ASN A 85 8.15 0.67 -3.35
N LEU A 86 7.14 1.52 -3.31
CA LEU A 86 5.88 1.32 -2.59
C LEU A 86 4.76 1.20 -3.61
N LYS A 87 4.00 0.11 -3.55
CA LYS A 87 2.73 -0.03 -4.27
C LYS A 87 1.61 -0.26 -3.30
N GLY A 88 0.45 0.31 -3.59
CA GLY A 88 -0.72 0.01 -2.80
C GLY A 88 -2.03 0.42 -3.43
N VAL A 89 -3.10 0.05 -2.73
CA VAL A 89 -4.47 0.39 -3.09
C VAL A 89 -5.18 0.99 -1.88
N ILE A 90 -6.04 1.95 -2.16
CA ILE A 90 -6.94 2.60 -1.20
C ILE A 90 -8.33 2.06 -1.49
N PHE A 91 -9.05 1.63 -0.46
CA PHE A 91 -10.42 1.14 -0.57
C PHE A 91 -11.19 1.40 0.73
N GLN A 92 -12.47 1.07 0.73
CA GLN A 92 -13.35 1.24 1.88
C GLN A 92 -13.72 -0.11 2.48
N SER A 93 -13.79 -0.20 3.80
CA SER A 93 -14.42 -1.32 4.49
C SER A 93 -15.94 -1.31 4.25
N GLU A 94 -16.63 -2.39 4.64
CA GLU A 94 -18.10 -2.44 4.64
C GLU A 94 -18.74 -1.33 5.50
N LYS A 95 -18.00 -0.80 6.47
CA LYS A 95 -18.42 0.30 7.35
C LYS A 95 -18.04 1.68 6.81
N GLY A 96 -17.41 1.76 5.64
CA GLY A 96 -16.95 3.02 5.05
C GLY A 96 -15.67 3.57 5.68
N GLU A 97 -14.87 2.72 6.33
CA GLU A 97 -13.56 3.12 6.84
C GLU A 97 -12.53 3.09 5.72
N THR A 98 -11.61 4.07 5.71
CA THR A 98 -10.51 4.07 4.74
C THR A 98 -9.47 3.03 5.11
N LEU A 99 -9.29 2.05 4.23
CA LEU A 99 -8.29 1.00 4.32
C LEU A 99 -7.25 1.19 3.22
N ILE A 100 -6.01 0.82 3.54
CA ILE A 100 -4.92 0.79 2.59
C ILE A 100 -4.21 -0.55 2.67
N HIS A 101 -3.81 -1.07 1.52
CA HIS A 101 -3.01 -2.27 1.40
C HIS A 101 -1.71 -1.90 0.70
N LEU A 102 -0.57 -2.16 1.34
CA LEU A 102 0.75 -1.72 0.88
C LEU A 102 1.69 -2.91 0.71
N HIS A 103 2.43 -2.91 -0.38
CA HIS A 103 3.59 -3.76 -0.63
C HIS A 103 4.80 -2.87 -0.88
N GLY A 104 5.97 -3.28 -0.43
CA GLY A 104 7.20 -2.52 -0.62
C GLY A 104 8.39 -3.40 -0.97
N ILE A 105 9.34 -2.82 -1.71
CA ILE A 105 10.67 -3.36 -1.97
C ILE A 105 11.66 -2.50 -1.19
N PHE A 106 12.49 -3.13 -0.36
CA PHE A 106 13.42 -2.47 0.56
C PHE A 106 14.86 -2.95 0.32
N SER A 107 15.84 -2.08 0.57
CA SER A 107 17.28 -2.37 0.58
C SER A 107 17.96 -1.84 1.84
#